data_AF-A0A1I7FRA6-F1
#
_entry.id   AF-A0A1I7FRA6-F1
#
_cell.length_a   1.000
_cell.length_b   1.000
_cell.length_c   1.000
_cell.angle_alpha   90.00
_cell.angle_beta   90.00
_cell.angle_gamma   90.00
#
_symmetry.space_group_name_H-M   'P 1'
#
loop_
_entity.id
_entity.type
_entity.pdbx_description
1 polymer ?
#
loop_
_entity_poly.entity_id
_entity_poly.type
_entity_poly.pdbx_seq_one_letter_code
_entity_poly.pdbx_strand_id
1 'polypeptide(L)'
;MAIKDKQPEQIGTTDKLKAFKALKDAGYRTEFSASGVPTVICKSAEDISKELKDIKKLLKELRYNGSFGLRGPRKSDQLAQETAEAEEKKELTA
;
A
#
# COMPACT_ATOMS: atom_id res chain seq x y z
N MET A 1 39.19 -3.91 9.03
CA MET A 1 37.83 -3.50 9.45
C MET A 1 36.84 -4.12 8.49
N ALA A 2 36.15 -5.19 8.88
CA ALA A 2 35.14 -5.81 8.04
C ALA A 2 33.91 -4.90 8.01
N ILE A 3 33.69 -4.24 6.88
CA ILE A 3 32.43 -3.58 6.58
C ILE A 3 31.44 -4.74 6.51
N LYS A 4 30.69 -4.95 7.59
CA LYS A 4 29.58 -5.90 7.60
C LYS A 4 28.58 -5.36 6.58
N ASP A 5 28.65 -5.87 5.36
CA ASP A 5 27.57 -5.83 4.40
C ASP A 5 26.32 -6.27 5.15
N LYS A 6 25.50 -5.30 5.56
CA LYS A 6 24.17 -5.56 6.12
C LYS A 6 23.41 -6.22 4.99
N GLN A 7 23.46 -7.56 4.94
CA GLN A 7 22.51 -8.34 4.16
C GLN A 7 21.13 -7.77 4.50
N PRO A 8 20.32 -7.38 3.52
CA PRO A 8 18.96 -6.95 3.80
C PRO A 8 18.31 -8.11 4.55
N GLU A 9 17.89 -7.87 5.79
CA GLU A 9 17.17 -8.85 6.60
C GLU A 9 16.10 -9.46 5.69
N GLN A 10 16.10 -10.79 5.54
CA GLN A 10 15.08 -11.45 4.75
C GLN A 10 13.73 -11.14 5.39
N ILE A 11 12.98 -10.23 4.78
CA ILE A 11 11.63 -9.91 5.21
C ILE A 11 10.77 -11.14 4.95
N GLY A 12 10.30 -11.75 6.03
CA GLY A 12 9.41 -12.89 5.98
C GLY A 12 8.10 -12.53 5.25
N THR A 13 7.48 -13.52 4.62
CA THR A 13 6.16 -13.37 3.98
C THR A 13 5.13 -12.79 4.96
N THR A 14 5.25 -13.13 6.24
CA THR A 14 4.44 -12.62 7.34
C THR A 14 4.54 -11.10 7.51
N ASP A 15 5.72 -10.51 7.38
CA ASP A 15 5.91 -9.08 7.57
C ASP A 15 5.40 -8.27 6.38
N LYS A 16 5.48 -8.84 5.15
CA LYS A 16 4.82 -8.26 3.97
C LYS A 16 3.30 -8.24 4.12
N LEU A 17 2.71 -9.30 4.67
CA LEU A 17 1.28 -9.37 4.97
C LEU A 17 0.87 -8.40 6.07
N LYS A 18 1.69 -8.22 7.12
CA LYS A 18 1.45 -7.20 8.16
C LYS A 18 1.45 -5.80 7.59
N ALA A 19 2.46 -5.45 6.78
CA ALA A 19 2.53 -4.16 6.10
C ALA A 19 1.29 -3.95 5.21
N PHE A 20 0.92 -4.96 4.41
CA PHE A 20 -0.28 -4.90 3.57
C PHE A 20 -1.56 -4.68 4.37
N LYS A 21 -1.72 -5.41 5.48
CA LYS A 21 -2.88 -5.29 6.37
C LYS A 21 -2.92 -3.91 7.03
N ALA A 22 -1.80 -3.41 7.54
CA ALA A 22 -1.73 -2.12 8.19
C ALA A 22 -2.00 -0.96 7.23
N LEU A 23 -1.56 -1.08 5.97
CA LEU A 23 -1.88 -0.09 4.94
C LEU A 23 -3.38 -0.09 4.60
N LYS A 24 -4.01 -1.26 4.53
CA LYS A 24 -5.48 -1.36 4.37
C LYS A 24 -6.23 -0.80 5.58
N ASP A 25 -5.76 -1.09 6.79
CA ASP A 25 -6.36 -0.64 8.05
C ASP A 25 -6.29 0.90 8.18
N ALA A 26 -5.20 1.50 7.71
CA ALA A 26 -5.05 2.95 7.58
C ALA A 26 -5.91 3.57 6.46
N GLY A 27 -6.72 2.77 5.75
CA GLY A 27 -7.63 3.24 4.70
C GLY A 27 -6.99 3.42 3.33
N TYR A 28 -5.74 2.98 3.14
CA TYR A 28 -5.10 3.03 1.82
C TYR A 28 -5.53 1.86 0.95
N ARG A 29 -5.69 2.13 -0.35
CA ARG A 29 -5.96 1.09 -1.34
C ARG A 29 -4.64 0.41 -1.68
N THR A 30 -4.51 -0.88 -1.36
CA THR A 30 -3.29 -1.64 -1.59
C THR A 30 -3.51 -2.89 -2.41
N GLU A 31 -2.55 -3.17 -3.29
CA GLU A 31 -2.48 -4.36 -4.13
C GLU A 31 -1.14 -5.06 -3.93
N PHE A 32 -1.13 -6.38 -4.10
CA PHE A 32 0.14 -7.09 -4.29
C PHE A 32 0.52 -7.02 -5.76
N SER A 33 1.68 -6.44 -6.04
CA SER A 33 2.28 -6.57 -7.36
C SER A 33 2.62 -8.05 -7.65
N ALA A 34 2.77 -8.42 -8.91
CA ALA A 34 3.16 -9.78 -9.32
C ALA A 34 4.48 -10.26 -8.68
N SER A 35 5.32 -9.34 -8.20
CA SER A 35 6.54 -9.60 -7.43
C SER A 35 6.32 -9.82 -5.92
N GLY A 36 5.07 -9.83 -5.44
CA GLY A 36 4.72 -9.95 -4.03
C GLY A 36 5.05 -8.71 -3.19
N VAL A 37 5.21 -7.56 -3.83
CA VAL A 37 5.47 -6.26 -3.16
C VAL A 37 4.15 -5.55 -2.90
N PRO A 38 3.85 -5.16 -1.63
CA PRO A 38 2.67 -4.37 -1.32
C PRO A 38 2.80 -2.99 -1.98
N THR A 39 1.84 -2.64 -2.82
CA THR A 39 1.81 -1.41 -3.60
C THR A 39 0.58 -0.61 -3.21
N VAL A 40 0.77 0.63 -2.78
CA VAL A 40 -0.31 1.55 -2.45
C VAL A 40 -0.72 2.33 -3.69
N ILE A 41 -2.02 2.48 -3.88
CA ILE A 41 -2.65 3.21 -4.99
C ILE A 41 -3.25 4.49 -4.42
N CYS A 42 -2.64 5.61 -4.77
CA CYS A 42 -3.14 6.92 -4.37
C CYS A 42 -4.39 7.27 -5.17
N LYS A 43 -5.30 8.05 -4.56
CA LYS A 43 -6.50 8.57 -5.25
C LYS A 43 -6.15 9.57 -6.34
N SER A 44 -5.08 10.34 -6.12
CA SER A 44 -4.58 11.37 -7.04
C SER A 44 -3.06 11.32 -7.11
N ALA A 45 -2.49 11.70 -8.25
CA ALA A 45 -1.04 11.76 -8.43
C ALA A 45 -0.37 12.80 -7.50
N GLU A 46 -1.10 13.84 -7.12
CA GLU A 46 -0.63 14.91 -6.23
C GLU A 46 -0.47 14.44 -4.78
N ASP A 47 -1.27 13.46 -4.35
CA ASP A 47 -1.23 12.94 -2.98
C ASP A 47 -0.12 11.91 -2.77
N ILE A 48 0.51 11.42 -3.84
CA ILE A 48 1.65 10.49 -3.79
C ILE A 48 2.72 10.99 -2.80
N SER A 49 3.06 12.28 -2.85
CA SER A 49 4.10 12.83 -1.97
C SER A 49 3.72 12.87 -0.50
N LYS A 50 2.43 13.05 -0.20
CA LYS A 50 1.89 13.04 1.18
C LYS A 50 1.80 11.61 1.69
N GLU A 51 1.13 10.75 0.92
CA GLU A 51 0.98 9.34 1.26
C GLU A 51 2.33 8.65 1.41
N LEU A 52 3.33 8.96 0.57
CA LEU A 52 4.69 8.42 0.71
C LEU A 52 5.30 8.72 2.09
N LYS A 53 5.07 9.91 2.64
CA LYS A 53 5.57 10.27 3.97
C LYS A 53 4.85 9.50 5.06
N ASP A 54 3.54 9.34 4.96
CA ASP A 54 2.72 8.65 5.96
C ASP A 54 2.95 7.14 5.93
N ILE A 55 3.00 6.54 4.74
CA ILE A 55 3.36 5.14 4.53
C ILE A 55 4.76 4.85 5.10
N LYS A 56 5.75 5.72 4.84
CA LYS A 56 7.09 5.56 5.42
C LYS A 56 7.07 5.58 6.95
N LYS A 57 6.27 6.46 7.56
CA LYS A 57 6.13 6.50 9.04
C LYS A 57 5.49 5.21 9.56
N LEU A 58 4.39 4.78 8.93
CA LEU A 58 3.63 3.60 9.32
C LEU A 58 4.46 2.31 9.18
N LEU A 59 5.18 2.16 8.06
CA LEU A 59 6.10 1.03 7.86
C LEU A 59 7.27 1.06 8.85
N LYS A 60 7.78 2.24 9.20
CA LYS A 60 8.84 2.39 10.21
C LYS A 60 8.36 2.00 11.61
N GLU A 61 7.12 2.34 11.97
CA GLU A 61 6.50 1.95 13.23
C GLU A 61 6.33 0.42 13.33
N LEU A 62 5.95 -0.21 12.22
CA LEU A 62 5.88 -1.67 12.08
C LEU A 62 7.26 -2.36 12.00
N ARG A 63 8.36 -1.59 12.05
CA ARG A 63 9.73 -2.05 11.79
C ARG A 63 9.86 -2.84 10.48
N TYR A 64 9.04 -2.49 9.49
CA TYR A 64 9.08 -3.11 8.17
C TYR A 64 10.24 -2.52 7.36
N ASN A 65 11.26 -3.34 7.11
CA ASN A 65 12.44 -2.98 6.31
C ASN A 65 12.31 -3.39 4.83
N GLY A 66 11.13 -3.82 4.38
CA GLY A 66 10.93 -4.34 3.03
C GLY A 66 10.59 -3.30 1.98
N SER A 67 10.68 -3.73 0.72
CA SER A 67 10.23 -2.92 -0.42
C SER A 67 8.72 -2.71 -0.36
N PHE A 68 8.29 -1.53 -0.76
CA PHE A 68 6.89 -1.19 -1.00
C PHE A 68 6.78 -0.36 -2.28
N GLY A 69 5.65 -0.48 -2.96
CA GLY A 69 5.32 0.31 -4.15
C GLY A 69 4.38 1.46 -3.80
N LEU A 70 4.47 2.54 -4.56
CA LEU A 70 3.49 3.62 -4.56
C LEU A 70 3.18 3.97 -6.00
N ARG A 71 1.90 3.99 -6.37
CA ARG A 71 1.46 4.36 -7.72
C ARG A 71 0.29 5.33 -7.68
N GLY A 72 0.20 6.17 -8.70
CA GLY A 72 -1.00 6.96 -8.97
C GLY A 72 -2.12 6.10 -9.58
N PRO A 73 -3.33 6.66 -9.68
CA PRO A 73 -4.48 5.95 -10.22
C PRO A 73 -4.29 5.68 -11.73
N ARG A 74 -4.64 4.48 -12.19
CA ARG A 74 -4.81 4.18 -13.62
C ARG A 74 -6.28 4.32 -14.01
N LYS A 75 -6.56 4.40 -15.32
CA LYS A 75 -7.93 4.36 -15.87
C LYS A 75 -8.73 3.14 -15.34
N SER A 76 -8.07 2.01 -15.11
CA SER A 76 -8.69 0.81 -14.53
C SER A 76 -9.03 0.95 -13.04
N ASP A 77 -8.26 1.75 -12.29
CA ASP A 77 -8.52 2.01 -10.86
C ASP A 77 -9.72 2.95 -10.66
N GLN A 78 -9.95 3.87 -11.61
CA GLN A 78 -11.12 4.76 -11.63
C GLN A 78 -12.43 3.98 -11.83
N LEU A 79 -12.44 2.99 -12.71
CA LEU A 79 -13.60 2.09 -12.89
C LEU A 79 -13.96 1.35 -11.59
N ALA A 80 -12.94 0.93 -10.83
CA ALA A 80 -13.13 0.29 -9.53
C ALA A 80 -13.54 1.26 -8.41
N GLN A 81 -13.40 2.57 -8.60
CA GLN A 81 -13.98 3.60 -7.72
C GLN A 81 -15.47 3.79 -8.04
N GLU A 82 -15.80 3.88 -9.33
CA GLU A 82 -17.16 4.09 -9.80
C GLU A 82 -18.08 2.88 -9.48
N THR A 83 -17.56 1.66 -9.51
CA THR A 83 -18.32 0.46 -9.09
C THR A 83 -18.51 0.34 -7.58
N ALA A 84 -17.50 0.70 -6.78
CA ALA A 84 -17.62 0.70 -5.31
C ALA A 84 -18.61 1.77 -4.82
N GLU A 85 -18.59 2.96 -5.42
CA GLU A 85 -19.54 4.04 -5.10
C GLU A 85 -20.96 3.75 -5.61
N ALA A 86 -21.11 2.92 -6.66
CA ALA A 86 -22.42 2.49 -7.16
C ALA A 86 -23.06 1.38 -6.31
N GLU A 87 -22.27 0.53 -5.64
CA GLU A 87 -22.77 -0.47 -4.68
C GLU A 87 -23.28 0.19 -3.39
N GLU A 88 -22.58 1.20 -2.87
CA GLU A 88 -22.96 1.91 -1.64
C GLU A 88 -24.29 2.69 -1.79
N LYS A 89 -24.61 3.16 -3.01
CA LYS A 89 -25.89 3.84 -3.28
C LYS A 89 -27.10 2.89 -3.36
N LYS A 90 -26.90 1.60 -3.61
CA LYS A 90 -28.00 0.63 -3.67
C LYS A 90 -28.44 0.13 -2.30
N GLU A 91 -27.57 0.12 -1.29
CA GLU A 91 -27.93 -0.32 0.06
C GLU A 91 -28.69 0.75 0.86
N LEU A 92 -28.59 2.03 0.48
CA LEU A 92 -29.33 3.12 1.16
C LEU A 92 -30.76 3.33 0.64
N THR A 93 -31.20 2.57 -0.38
CA THR A 93 -32.52 2.71 -1.01
C THR A 93 -33.33 1.39 -1.06
N ALA A 94 -32.93 0.38 -0.29
CA ALA A 94 -33.66 -0.88 -0.14
C ALA A 94 -34.39 -0.97 1.22
#